data_AF-K4QUZ7-F1
#
_entry.id   AF-K4QUZ7-F1
#
_cell.length_a   1.000
_cell.length_b   1.000
_cell.length_c   1.000
_cell.angle_alpha   90.00
_cell.angle_beta   90.00
_cell.angle_gamma   90.00
#
_symmetry.space_group_name_H-M   'P 1'
#
loop_
_entity.id
_entity.type
_entity.pdbx_description
1 polymer ?
#
loop_
_entity_poly.entity_id
_entity_poly.type
_entity_poly.pdbx_seq_one_letter_code
_entity_poly.pdbx_strand_id
1 'polypeptide(L)'
;MPEPPAAPDAPPVDIAAMRATVAEVLPPEVTPTDRATLETLTRSLRHGMQMLISEVERAAAHLPDDDIPRYVALACVREARGKLDAVPGPGPSDAAAYVRRLARSVMALCDHHMTLSGYSVCPACDQLIKPGAATQPYDQGSPSGGSTVSSRIHDGCAHAVHLR
;
A
#
# COMPACT_ATOMS: atom_id res chain seq x y z
N MET A 1 -38.09 7.43 9.41
CA MET A 1 -36.87 8.21 9.17
C MET A 1 -36.13 7.51 8.05
N PRO A 2 -35.74 8.19 6.95
CA PRO A 2 -34.90 7.57 5.94
C PRO A 2 -33.54 7.24 6.56
N GLU A 3 -33.06 6.04 6.32
CA GLU A 3 -31.74 5.56 6.71
C GLU A 3 -30.67 6.45 6.06
N PRO A 4 -29.64 6.90 6.80
CA PRO A 4 -28.57 7.68 6.20
C PRO A 4 -27.89 6.84 5.11
N PRO A 5 -27.49 7.45 3.97
CA PRO A 5 -26.81 6.71 2.92
C PRO A 5 -25.55 6.06 3.51
N ALA A 6 -25.38 4.76 3.27
CA ALA A 6 -24.22 4.00 3.70
C ALA A 6 -22.94 4.80 3.38
N ALA A 7 -22.12 5.03 4.40
CA ALA A 7 -20.83 5.69 4.23
C ALA A 7 -20.06 4.96 3.10
N PRO A 8 -19.41 5.70 2.18
CA PRO A 8 -18.81 5.09 1.01
C PRO A 8 -17.77 4.06 1.46
N ASP A 9 -17.92 2.79 1.04
CA ASP A 9 -17.03 1.66 1.38
C ASP A 9 -15.57 2.12 1.36
N ALA A 10 -15.05 2.40 2.56
CA ALA A 10 -13.63 2.53 2.79
C ALA A 10 -13.12 1.10 2.91
N PRO A 11 -12.00 0.74 2.27
CA PRO A 11 -11.37 -0.54 2.56
C PRO A 11 -11.20 -0.66 4.08
N PRO A 12 -11.40 -1.85 4.69
CA PRO A 12 -11.31 -2.01 6.15
C PRO A 12 -9.95 -1.58 6.72
N VAL A 13 -8.94 -1.48 5.86
CA VAL A 13 -7.62 -0.95 6.16
C VAL A 13 -7.41 0.40 5.46
N ASP A 14 -6.94 1.39 6.21
CA ASP A 14 -6.56 2.70 5.66
C ASP A 14 -5.18 2.60 4.97
N ILE A 15 -5.20 2.30 3.68
CA ILE A 15 -4.00 2.19 2.85
C ILE A 15 -3.18 3.49 2.84
N ALA A 16 -3.83 4.65 2.87
CA ALA A 16 -3.14 5.93 2.87
C ALA A 16 -2.36 6.12 4.18
N ALA A 17 -2.98 5.84 5.32
CA ALA A 17 -2.32 5.87 6.62
C ALA A 17 -1.16 4.84 6.72
N MET A 18 -1.33 3.63 6.16
CA MET A 18 -0.26 2.63 6.11
C MET A 18 0.94 3.13 5.30
N ARG A 19 0.70 3.70 4.12
CA ARG A 19 1.76 4.26 3.26
C ARG A 19 2.46 5.45 3.93
N ALA A 20 1.72 6.31 4.63
CA ALA A 20 2.29 7.40 5.40
C ALA A 20 3.22 6.89 6.52
N THR A 21 2.78 5.90 7.29
CA THR A 21 3.61 5.26 8.33
C THR A 21 4.89 4.66 7.74
N VAL A 22 4.79 4.04 6.56
CA VAL A 22 5.95 3.49 5.87
C VAL A 22 6.93 4.58 5.40
N ALA A 23 6.41 5.74 4.96
CA ALA A 23 7.23 6.85 4.50
C ALA A 23 8.13 7.44 5.61
N GLU A 24 7.74 7.30 6.88
CA GLU A 24 8.56 7.68 8.03
C GLU A 24 9.82 6.80 8.21
N VAL A 25 9.92 5.68 7.48
CA VAL A 25 10.98 4.69 7.67
C VAL A 25 11.76 4.38 6.39
N LEU A 26 11.14 4.43 5.21
CA LEU A 26 11.71 3.77 4.04
C LEU A 26 12.94 4.44 3.39
N PRO A 27 13.17 5.77 3.47
CA PRO A 27 14.50 6.31 3.27
C PRO A 27 15.41 5.96 4.47
N PRO A 28 16.57 5.30 4.28
CA PRO A 28 17.51 5.02 5.36
C PRO A 28 17.91 6.27 6.15
N GLU A 29 17.94 7.43 5.49
CA GLU A 29 18.31 8.74 6.04
C GLU A 29 17.26 9.28 7.01
N VAL A 30 16.01 8.85 6.90
CA VAL A 30 14.91 9.27 7.78
C VAL A 30 14.55 8.22 8.83
N THR A 31 15.11 7.01 8.73
CA THR A 31 14.83 5.94 9.71
C THR A 31 15.26 6.40 11.11
N PRO A 32 14.35 6.42 12.10
CA PRO A 32 14.71 6.82 13.46
C PRO A 32 15.78 5.92 14.06
N THR A 33 16.63 6.51 14.90
CA THR A 33 17.67 5.77 15.65
C THR A 33 17.36 5.64 17.13
N ASP A 34 16.39 6.43 17.63
CA ASP A 34 15.99 6.36 19.01
C ASP A 34 15.09 5.14 19.27
N ARG A 35 15.30 4.51 20.42
CA ARG A 35 14.67 3.24 20.77
C ARG A 35 13.15 3.35 20.92
N ALA A 36 12.66 4.43 21.53
CA ALA A 36 11.23 4.58 21.82
C ALA A 36 10.40 4.74 20.54
N THR A 37 10.90 5.51 19.57
CA THR A 37 10.28 5.65 18.25
C THR A 37 10.34 4.34 17.48
N LEU A 38 11.48 3.64 17.48
CA LEU A 38 11.61 2.33 16.84
C LEU A 38 10.65 1.29 17.41
N GLU A 39 10.46 1.24 18.73
CA GLU A 39 9.47 0.36 19.38
C GLU A 39 8.03 0.73 18.99
N THR A 40 7.72 2.02 18.89
CA THR A 40 6.41 2.52 18.46
C THR A 40 6.12 2.16 17.01
N LEU A 41 7.05 2.46 16.10
CA LEU A 41 6.94 2.10 14.69
C LEU A 41 6.86 0.59 14.48
N THR A 42 7.63 -0.19 15.23
CA THR A 42 7.55 -1.66 15.19
C THR A 42 6.13 -2.13 15.50
N ARG A 43 5.53 -1.61 16.57
CA ARG A 43 4.17 -1.98 16.99
C ARG A 43 3.15 -1.60 15.91
N SER A 44 3.21 -0.38 15.40
CA SER A 44 2.31 0.12 14.36
C SER A 44 2.42 -0.69 13.06
N LEU A 45 3.64 -0.94 12.59
CA LEU A 45 3.87 -1.71 11.36
C LEU A 45 3.47 -3.18 11.50
N ARG A 46 3.69 -3.79 12.67
CA ARG A 46 3.23 -5.17 12.94
C ARG A 46 1.71 -5.26 12.91
N HIS A 47 1.02 -4.33 13.58
CA HIS A 47 -0.43 -4.28 13.58
C HIS A 47 -0.98 -4.07 12.16
N GLY A 48 -0.45 -3.07 11.43
CA GLY A 48 -0.83 -2.81 10.05
C GLY A 48 -0.60 -4.00 9.12
N MET A 49 0.52 -4.72 9.29
CA MET A 49 0.82 -5.92 8.52
C MET A 49 -0.17 -7.06 8.77
N GLN A 50 -0.60 -7.28 10.02
CA GLN A 50 -1.60 -8.31 10.36
C GLN A 50 -2.96 -8.02 9.71
N MET A 51 -3.38 -6.76 9.74
CA MET A 51 -4.61 -6.31 9.06
C MET A 51 -4.50 -6.52 7.55
N LEU A 52 -3.41 -6.05 6.94
CA LEU A 52 -3.17 -6.18 5.50
C LEU A 52 -3.08 -7.64 5.03
N ILE A 53 -2.45 -8.53 5.79
CA ILE A 53 -2.43 -9.96 5.48
C ILE A 53 -3.85 -10.49 5.32
N SER A 54 -4.73 -10.16 6.28
CA SER A 54 -6.12 -10.64 6.28
C SER A 54 -6.89 -10.09 5.08
N GLU A 55 -6.71 -8.81 4.76
CA GLU A 55 -7.35 -8.18 3.61
C GLU A 55 -6.86 -8.73 2.27
N VAL A 56 -5.55 -8.98 2.13
CA VAL A 56 -4.98 -9.59 0.92
C VAL A 56 -5.49 -11.01 0.73
N GLU A 57 -5.55 -11.82 1.79
CA GLU A 57 -6.09 -13.18 1.72
C GLU A 57 -7.58 -13.17 1.33
N ARG A 58 -8.36 -12.24 1.88
CA ARG A 58 -9.77 -12.07 1.53
C ARG A 58 -9.96 -11.69 0.06
N ALA A 59 -9.21 -10.70 -0.42
CA ALA A 59 -9.26 -10.29 -1.82
C ALA A 59 -8.81 -11.43 -2.77
N ALA A 60 -7.74 -12.13 -2.41
CA ALA A 60 -7.22 -13.28 -3.16
C ALA A 60 -8.23 -14.43 -3.26
N ALA A 61 -9.02 -14.68 -2.22
CA ALA A 61 -10.03 -15.74 -2.20
C ALA A 61 -11.14 -15.56 -3.25
N HIS A 62 -11.35 -14.35 -3.74
CA HIS A 62 -12.34 -14.05 -4.79
C HIS A 62 -11.83 -14.26 -6.22
N LEU A 63 -10.55 -14.60 -6.40
CA LEU A 63 -9.92 -14.78 -7.71
C LEU A 63 -9.75 -16.27 -8.05
N PRO A 64 -9.67 -16.66 -9.34
CA PRO A 64 -9.35 -18.03 -9.76
C PRO A 64 -8.01 -18.53 -9.20
N ASP A 65 -7.87 -19.84 -9.01
CA ASP A 65 -6.65 -20.45 -8.45
C ASP A 65 -5.41 -20.27 -9.35
N ASP A 66 -5.61 -20.15 -10.66
CA ASP A 66 -4.56 -19.94 -11.67
C ASP A 66 -4.28 -18.45 -11.95
N ASP A 67 -4.93 -17.53 -11.25
CA ASP A 67 -4.69 -16.09 -11.36
C ASP A 67 -3.28 -15.73 -10.85
N ILE A 68 -2.48 -15.10 -11.71
CA ILE A 68 -1.10 -14.73 -11.40
C ILE A 68 -1.04 -13.69 -10.26
N PRO A 69 -1.80 -12.58 -10.27
CA PRO A 69 -1.89 -11.66 -9.14
C PRO A 69 -2.19 -12.34 -7.80
N ARG A 70 -3.17 -13.26 -7.76
CA ARG A 70 -3.48 -14.07 -6.57
C ARG A 70 -2.26 -14.83 -6.08
N TYR A 71 -1.59 -15.58 -6.96
CA TYR A 71 -0.42 -16.39 -6.58
C TYR A 71 0.71 -15.52 -5.96
N VAL A 72 1.04 -14.40 -6.61
CA VAL A 72 2.11 -13.50 -6.15
C VAL A 72 1.75 -12.87 -4.79
N ALA A 73 0.51 -12.41 -4.63
CA ALA A 73 0.05 -11.82 -3.37
C ALA A 73 0.10 -12.81 -2.20
N LEU A 74 -0.33 -14.06 -2.41
CA LEU A 74 -0.26 -15.10 -1.38
C LEU A 74 1.18 -15.51 -1.03
N ALA A 75 2.11 -15.41 -1.98
CA ALA A 75 3.54 -15.58 -1.68
C ALA A 75 4.06 -14.45 -0.77
N CYS A 76 3.68 -13.20 -1.05
CA CYS A 76 4.00 -12.06 -0.20
C CYS A 76 3.44 -12.22 1.22
N VAL A 77 2.20 -12.71 1.37
CA VAL A 77 1.59 -13.01 2.68
C VAL A 77 2.43 -14.01 3.48
N ARG A 78 2.89 -15.10 2.85
CA ARG A 78 3.74 -16.10 3.52
C ARG A 78 5.04 -15.49 4.02
N GLU A 79 5.69 -14.65 3.20
CA GLU A 79 6.92 -13.97 3.59
C GLU A 79 6.68 -12.95 4.72
N ALA A 80 5.58 -12.20 4.66
CA ALA A 80 5.20 -11.24 5.69
C ALA A 80 4.97 -11.91 7.05
N ARG A 81 4.28 -13.06 7.08
CA ARG A 81 4.12 -13.88 8.31
C ARG A 81 5.48 -14.26 8.90
N GLY A 82 6.41 -14.76 8.08
CA GLY A 82 7.76 -15.10 8.56
C GLY A 82 8.50 -13.92 9.20
N LYS A 83 8.28 -12.68 8.72
CA LYS A 83 8.86 -11.46 9.31
C LYS A 83 8.18 -11.05 10.62
N LEU A 84 6.91 -11.38 10.81
CA LEU A 84 6.19 -11.22 12.08
C LEU A 84 6.64 -12.25 13.13
N ASP A 85 7.24 -13.36 12.74
CA ASP A 85 7.79 -14.34 13.69
C ASP A 85 9.27 -14.06 14.02
N ALA A 86 9.95 -13.25 13.20
CA ALA A 86 11.34 -12.89 13.42
C ALA A 86 11.53 -11.96 14.64
N VAL A 87 12.56 -12.25 15.43
CA VAL A 87 13.02 -11.42 16.55
C VAL A 87 14.18 -10.53 16.07
N PRO A 88 14.15 -9.21 16.30
CA PRO A 88 15.27 -8.34 15.95
C PRO A 88 16.51 -8.64 16.82
N GLY A 89 17.69 -8.37 16.29
CA GLY A 89 18.92 -8.36 17.09
C GLY A 89 18.88 -7.28 18.18
N PRO A 90 19.75 -7.36 19.20
CA PRO A 90 19.68 -6.50 20.37
C PRO A 90 20.16 -5.06 20.12
N GLY A 91 20.82 -4.78 18.99
CA GLY A 91 21.41 -3.47 18.69
C GLY A 91 20.40 -2.47 18.11
N PRO A 92 20.59 -1.15 18.31
CA PRO A 92 19.77 -0.12 17.67
C PRO A 92 19.74 -0.22 16.14
N SER A 93 20.88 -0.58 15.53
CA SER A 93 20.98 -0.82 14.08
C SER A 93 20.15 -2.02 13.62
N ASP A 94 20.06 -3.07 14.43
CA ASP A 94 19.24 -4.25 14.16
C ASP A 94 17.74 -3.92 14.24
N ALA A 95 17.35 -3.11 15.23
CA ALA A 95 15.99 -2.61 15.39
C ALA A 95 15.58 -1.73 14.20
N ALA A 96 16.42 -0.77 13.79
CA ALA A 96 16.18 0.06 12.61
C ALA A 96 16.10 -0.76 11.31
N ALA A 97 16.96 -1.77 11.15
CA ALA A 97 16.89 -2.70 10.03
C ALA A 97 15.60 -3.54 10.05
N TYR A 98 15.14 -3.96 11.23
CA TYR A 98 13.91 -4.70 11.41
C TYR A 98 12.68 -3.87 11.07
N VAL A 99 12.57 -2.63 11.57
CA VAL A 99 11.47 -1.71 11.24
C VAL A 99 11.41 -1.47 9.73
N ARG A 100 12.55 -1.25 9.05
CA ARG A 100 12.59 -1.11 7.59
C ARG A 100 12.13 -2.38 6.85
N ARG A 101 12.47 -3.57 7.34
CA ARG A 101 11.98 -4.85 6.77
C ARG A 101 10.46 -4.96 6.89
N LEU A 102 9.90 -4.57 8.03
CA LEU A 102 8.45 -4.54 8.22
C LEU A 102 7.81 -3.51 7.28
N ALA A 103 8.34 -2.29 7.22
CA ALA A 103 7.84 -1.21 6.37
C ALA A 103 7.78 -1.60 4.89
N ARG A 104 8.84 -2.24 4.36
CA ARG A 104 8.85 -2.78 2.98
C ARG A 104 7.74 -3.81 2.73
N SER A 105 7.48 -4.65 3.72
CA SER A 105 6.47 -5.71 3.60
C SER A 105 5.06 -5.13 3.69
N VAL A 106 4.85 -4.13 4.54
CA VAL A 106 3.59 -3.34 4.59
C VAL A 106 3.34 -2.68 3.24
N MET A 107 4.35 -2.01 2.65
CA MET A 107 4.22 -1.39 1.33
C MET A 107 3.84 -2.40 0.25
N ALA A 108 4.54 -3.54 0.18
CA ALA A 108 4.23 -4.58 -0.79
C ALA A 108 2.82 -5.16 -0.60
N LEU A 109 2.37 -5.37 0.64
CA LEU A 109 1.01 -5.83 0.92
C LEU A 109 -0.04 -4.78 0.55
N CYS A 110 0.22 -3.48 0.75
CA CYS A 110 -0.65 -2.41 0.25
C CYS A 110 -0.80 -2.48 -1.27
N ASP A 111 0.32 -2.61 -1.99
CA ASP A 111 0.30 -2.67 -3.46
C ASP A 111 -0.43 -3.92 -3.96
N HIS A 112 -0.23 -5.08 -3.31
CA HIS A 112 -0.98 -6.30 -3.60
C HIS A 112 -2.47 -6.13 -3.31
N HIS A 113 -2.85 -5.63 -2.14
CA HIS A 113 -4.26 -5.39 -1.81
C HIS A 113 -4.92 -4.47 -2.84
N MET A 114 -4.26 -3.38 -3.22
CA MET A 114 -4.76 -2.48 -4.25
C MET A 114 -4.95 -3.18 -5.59
N THR A 115 -3.96 -3.97 -6.02
CA THR A 115 -4.02 -4.74 -7.27
C THR A 115 -5.17 -5.73 -7.29
N LEU A 116 -5.33 -6.53 -6.22
CA LEU A 116 -6.39 -7.54 -6.14
C LEU A 116 -7.78 -6.92 -6.01
N SER A 117 -7.89 -5.77 -5.35
CA SER A 117 -9.16 -5.09 -5.11
C SER A 117 -9.50 -4.07 -6.20
N GLY A 118 -8.65 -3.88 -7.22
CA GLY A 118 -8.89 -2.96 -8.34
C GLY A 118 -8.69 -1.46 -8.01
N TYR A 119 -8.03 -1.14 -6.90
CA TYR A 119 -7.68 0.24 -6.55
C TYR A 119 -6.37 0.66 -7.24
N SER A 120 -6.22 1.95 -7.50
CA SER A 120 -4.96 2.53 -7.99
C SER A 120 -4.66 3.87 -7.30
N VAL A 121 -3.47 4.43 -7.50
CA VAL A 121 -3.12 5.78 -7.00
C VAL A 121 -3.22 6.76 -8.16
N CYS A 122 -3.86 7.90 -7.92
CA CYS A 122 -3.87 9.03 -8.84
C CYS A 122 -2.53 9.77 -8.76
N PRO A 123 -1.69 9.75 -9.81
CA PRO A 123 -0.38 10.41 -9.79
C PRO A 123 -0.44 11.95 -9.72
N ALA A 124 -1.62 12.55 -9.89
CA ALA A 124 -1.79 14.01 -9.82
C ALA A 124 -2.01 14.52 -8.40
N CYS A 125 -2.52 13.69 -7.48
CA CYS A 125 -2.87 14.10 -6.12
C CYS A 125 -2.45 13.11 -5.03
N ASP A 126 -1.82 12.00 -5.43
CA ASP A 126 -1.41 10.88 -4.57
C ASP A 126 -2.54 10.22 -3.78
N GLN A 127 -3.80 10.44 -4.17
CA GLN A 127 -4.97 9.84 -3.54
C GLN A 127 -5.41 8.55 -4.25
N LEU A 128 -6.10 7.69 -3.51
CA LEU A 128 -6.66 6.44 -4.04
C LEU A 128 -7.77 6.70 -5.07
N ILE A 129 -7.71 5.96 -6.17
CA ILE A 129 -8.78 5.79 -7.15
C ILE A 129 -9.51 4.50 -6.76
N LYS A 130 -10.82 4.62 -6.47
CA LYS A 130 -11.67 3.47 -6.17
C LYS A 130 -12.00 2.69 -7.45
N PRO A 131 -12.23 1.37 -7.35
CA PRO A 131 -12.77 0.59 -8.46
C PRO A 131 -14.05 1.22 -9.00
N GLY A 132 -14.15 1.35 -10.33
CA GLY A 132 -15.32 1.96 -10.98
C GLY A 132 -15.43 3.48 -10.88
N ALA A 133 -14.48 4.18 -10.23
CA ALA A 133 -14.45 5.64 -10.23
C ALA A 133 -14.20 6.18 -11.64
N ALA A 134 -14.81 7.33 -11.95
CA ALA A 134 -14.57 8.04 -13.19
C ALA A 134 -13.11 8.52 -13.26
N THR A 135 -12.41 8.11 -14.31
CA THR A 135 -10.98 8.38 -14.51
C THR A 135 -10.67 8.79 -15.93
N GLN A 136 -9.70 9.69 -16.07
CA GLN A 136 -9.12 10.04 -17.36
C GLN A 136 -7.76 9.37 -17.55
N PRO A 137 -7.38 9.03 -18.79
CA PRO A 137 -6.01 8.69 -19.12
C PRO A 137 -5.06 9.83 -18.73
N TYR A 138 -3.90 9.46 -18.21
CA TYR A 138 -2.84 10.38 -17.87
C TYR A 138 -1.59 10.05 -18.66
N ASP A 139 -1.40 10.79 -19.76
CA ASP A 139 -0.19 10.71 -20.57
C ASP A 139 0.86 11.68 -20.01
N GLN A 140 1.70 11.19 -19.10
CA GLN A 140 3.03 11.80 -18.94
C GLN A 140 3.85 11.34 -20.14
N GLY A 141 4.08 12.24 -21.10
CA GLY A 141 4.96 11.97 -22.23
C GLY A 141 6.30 11.45 -21.73
N SER A 142 6.53 10.14 -21.83
CA SER A 142 7.81 9.54 -21.49
C SER A 142 8.78 9.87 -22.62
N PRO A 143 9.94 10.50 -22.36
CA PRO A 143 10.94 10.79 -23.40
C PRO A 143 11.63 9.52 -23.94
N SER A 144 11.25 8.34 -23.48
CA SER A 144 11.84 7.06 -23.87
C SER A 144 10.71 6.10 -24.21
N GLY A 145 10.62 5.72 -25.49
CA GLY A 145 9.53 4.91 -26.07
C GLY A 145 9.48 3.46 -25.56
N GLY A 146 9.05 3.28 -24.32
CA GLY A 146 8.58 2.01 -23.77
C GLY A 146 7.06 2.03 -23.59
N SER A 147 6.41 0.86 -23.62
CA SER A 147 4.96 0.69 -23.48
C SER A 147 4.35 1.66 -22.46
N THR A 148 3.44 2.51 -22.92
CA THR A 148 2.64 3.39 -22.07
C THR A 148 1.72 2.50 -21.23
N VAL A 149 2.12 2.19 -19.99
CA VAL A 149 1.12 1.86 -18.98
C VAL A 149 0.30 3.14 -18.81
N SER A 150 -0.85 3.22 -19.48
CA SER A 150 -1.72 4.39 -19.39
C SER A 150 -2.17 4.53 -17.93
N SER A 151 -1.44 5.37 -17.21
CA SER A 151 -1.77 5.73 -15.85
C SER A 151 -3.11 6.45 -15.88
N ARG A 152 -3.90 6.32 -14.81
CA ARG A 152 -5.21 6.95 -14.70
C ARG A 152 -5.18 7.97 -13.58
N ILE A 153 -5.86 9.10 -13.79
CA ILE A 153 -6.09 10.13 -12.77
C ILE A 153 -7.59 10.27 -12.54
N HIS A 154 -7.99 10.80 -11.38
CA HIS A 154 -9.39 11.19 -11.17
C HIS A 154 -9.82 12.22 -12.23
N ASP A 155 -11.07 12.17 -12.67
CA ASP A 155 -11.61 13.17 -13.62
C ASP A 155 -11.40 14.61 -13.13
N GLY A 156 -11.61 14.87 -11.84
CA GLY A 156 -11.36 16.19 -11.24
C GLY A 156 -9.90 16.63 -11.28
N CYS A 157 -8.96 15.69 -11.25
CA CYS A 157 -7.53 15.99 -11.37
C CYS A 157 -7.14 16.30 -12.81
N ALA A 158 -7.79 15.69 -13.81
CA ALA A 158 -7.51 15.96 -15.21
C ALA A 158 -7.73 17.43 -15.56
N HIS A 159 -8.83 18.02 -15.08
CA HIS A 159 -9.11 19.44 -15.26
C HIS A 159 -8.05 20.35 -14.64
N ALA A 160 -7.47 19.98 -13.50
CA ALA A 160 -6.44 20.77 -12.85
C ALA A 160 -5.07 20.69 -13.54
N VAL A 161 -4.75 19.55 -14.18
CA VAL A 161 -3.46 19.33 -14.85
C VAL A 161 -3.45 19.92 -16.27
N HIS A 162 -4.58 19.94 -16.99
CA HIS A 162 -4.67 20.51 -18.34
C HIS A 162 -4.78 22.05 -18.40
N LEU A 163 -4.91 22.73 -17.26
CA LEU A 163 -4.97 24.20 -17.17
C LEU A 163 -3.61 24.84 -16.85
N ARG A 164 -2.52 24.08 -16.86
CA ARG A 164 -1.15 24.56 -16.62
C ARG A 164 -0.33 24.63 -17.91
#